data_AF-A0A1L6MYY5-F1
#
_entry.id   AF-A0A1L6MYY5-F1
#
_cell.length_a   1.000
_cell.length_b   1.000
_cell.length_c   1.000
_cell.angle_alpha   90.00
_cell.angle_beta   90.00
_cell.angle_gamma   90.00
#
_symmetry.space_group_name_H-M   'P 1'
#
loop_
_entity.id
_entity.type
_entity.pdbx_description
1 polymer ?
#
loop_
_entity_poly.entity_id
_entity_poly.type
_entity_poly.pdbx_seq_one_letter_code
_entity_poly.pdbx_strand_id
1 'polypeptide(L)'
;MSQIMNVPSDHLLLTQGRGMDEGIELLIRAFCVSSLDAVVTTPPAFGYYSVAAEIAGIQVRSISLQEEEGFTFHPERLLAAWSPSIKVIFLCTPNNPTGNCIPPRVICSLCEALEVRAS
;
A
#
# COMPACT_ATOMS: atom_id res chain seq x y z
N MET A 1 6.60 11.59 -18.86
CA MET A 1 6.32 10.95 -17.55
C MET A 1 7.61 10.60 -16.82
N SER A 2 8.54 9.83 -17.41
CA SER A 2 9.85 9.49 -16.81
C SER A 2 10.65 10.70 -16.33
N GLN A 3 10.75 11.75 -17.15
CA GLN A 3 11.46 12.99 -16.80
C GLN A 3 10.81 13.78 -15.65
N ILE A 4 9.47 13.71 -15.50
CA ILE A 4 8.75 14.41 -14.42
C ILE A 4 8.92 13.66 -13.10
N MET A 5 8.88 12.33 -13.16
CA MET A 5 9.00 11.44 -11.99
C MET A 5 10.46 11.13 -11.63
N ASN A 6 11.42 11.58 -12.44
CA ASN A 6 12.85 11.28 -12.31
C ASN A 6 13.15 9.77 -12.22
N VAL A 7 12.50 8.96 -13.07
CA VAL A 7 12.70 7.50 -13.15
C VAL A 7 13.06 7.06 -14.57
N PRO A 8 13.89 6.02 -14.74
CA PRO A 8 14.18 5.42 -16.04
C PRO A 8 12.92 4.95 -16.79
N SER A 9 12.92 5.00 -18.11
CA SER A 9 11.73 4.65 -18.93
C SER A 9 11.38 3.16 -18.87
N ASP A 10 12.36 2.29 -18.64
CA ASP A 10 12.18 0.85 -18.43
C ASP A 10 11.58 0.51 -17.04
N HIS A 11 11.53 1.48 -16.13
CA HIS A 11 10.79 1.39 -14.86
C HIS A 11 9.33 1.89 -15.00
N LEU A 12 8.87 2.20 -16.22
CA LEU A 12 7.49 2.59 -16.49
C LEU A 12 6.75 1.46 -17.20
N LEU A 13 5.69 0.97 -16.56
CA LEU A 13 4.72 0.10 -17.18
C LEU A 13 3.41 0.86 -17.40
N LEU A 14 2.93 0.88 -18.64
CA LEU A 14 1.65 1.49 -18.99
C LEU A 14 0.54 0.45 -18.85
N THR A 15 -0.42 0.71 -17.96
CA THR A 15 -1.61 -0.10 -17.75
C THR A 15 -2.77 0.42 -18.62
N GLN A 16 -3.52 -0.47 -19.26
CA GLN A 16 -4.75 -0.16 -19.98
C GLN A 16 -5.98 -0.33 -19.08
N GLY A 17 -6.58 0.78 -18.66
CA GLY A 17 -7.80 0.70 -17.86
C GLY A 17 -8.37 2.05 -17.47
N ARG A 18 -9.54 2.02 -16.82
CA ARG A 18 -10.18 3.20 -16.21
C ARG A 18 -9.41 3.59 -14.93
N GLY A 19 -8.23 4.17 -15.07
CA GLY A 19 -7.44 4.65 -13.94
C GLY A 19 -6.47 3.62 -13.37
N MET A 20 -6.31 3.59 -12.04
CA MET A 20 -5.23 2.86 -11.36
C MET A 20 -5.53 1.39 -11.03
N ASP A 21 -6.76 0.94 -11.27
CA ASP A 21 -7.26 -0.36 -10.81
C ASP A 21 -6.43 -1.54 -11.34
N GLU A 22 -6.10 -1.54 -12.64
CA GLU A 22 -5.25 -2.59 -13.22
C GLU A 22 -3.84 -2.61 -12.61
N GLY A 23 -3.30 -1.42 -12.26
CA GLY A 23 -2.00 -1.33 -11.58
C GLY A 23 -2.04 -1.95 -10.18
N ILE A 24 -3.13 -1.74 -9.43
CA ILE A 24 -3.34 -2.35 -8.10
C ILE A 24 -3.39 -3.87 -8.23
N GLU A 25 -4.21 -4.38 -9.16
CA GLU A 25 -4.36 -5.82 -9.39
C GLU A 25 -3.04 -6.46 -9.83
N LEU A 26 -2.30 -5.79 -10.72
CA LEU A 26 -1.02 -6.27 -11.19
C LEU A 26 -0.01 -6.40 -10.05
N LEU A 27 0.10 -5.37 -9.18
CA LEU A 27 0.99 -5.43 -8.02
C LEU A 27 0.63 -6.58 -7.08
N ILE A 28 -0.65 -6.77 -6.80
CA ILE A 28 -1.12 -7.89 -5.96
C ILE A 28 -0.74 -9.22 -6.59
N ARG A 29 -1.03 -9.43 -7.88
CA ARG A 29 -0.76 -10.70 -8.56
C ARG A 29 0.73 -10.97 -8.79
N ALA A 30 1.55 -9.93 -8.90
CA ALA A 30 2.99 -10.06 -9.09
C ALA A 30 3.73 -10.45 -7.80
N PHE A 31 3.24 -9.98 -6.64
CA PHE A 31 3.97 -10.12 -5.37
C PHE A 31 3.30 -11.03 -4.35
N CYS A 32 2.03 -11.38 -4.50
CA CYS A 32 1.29 -12.19 -3.54
C CYS A 32 0.90 -13.57 -4.09
N VAL A 33 0.98 -14.58 -3.24
CA VAL A 33 0.47 -15.93 -3.48
C VAL A 33 -0.81 -16.15 -2.66
N SER A 34 -1.87 -16.60 -3.35
CA SER A 34 -3.17 -16.90 -2.76
C SER A 34 -3.07 -17.83 -1.54
N SER A 35 -3.88 -17.56 -0.52
CA SER A 35 -3.92 -18.29 0.77
C SER A 35 -2.66 -18.21 1.64
N LEU A 36 -1.54 -17.65 1.14
CA LEU A 36 -0.27 -17.53 1.88
C LEU A 36 0.02 -16.09 2.30
N ASP A 37 -0.13 -15.18 1.35
CA ASP A 37 0.29 -13.80 1.52
C ASP A 37 -0.86 -12.87 1.89
N ALA A 38 -0.47 -11.68 2.32
CA ALA A 38 -1.36 -10.62 2.74
C ALA A 38 -0.95 -9.27 2.13
N VAL A 39 -1.94 -8.39 2.00
CA VAL A 39 -1.75 -6.96 1.77
C VAL A 39 -2.16 -6.17 2.99
N VAL A 40 -1.61 -4.96 3.16
CA VAL A 40 -2.03 -4.01 4.20
C VAL A 40 -2.76 -2.83 3.58
N THR A 41 -3.85 -2.40 4.22
CA THR A 41 -4.59 -1.17 3.90
C THR A 41 -4.88 -0.36 5.18
N THR A 42 -5.16 0.94 5.07
CA THR A 42 -5.37 1.84 6.22
C THR A 42 -6.75 2.52 6.21
N PRO A 43 -7.86 1.80 6.41
CA PRO A 43 -9.20 2.38 6.30
C PRO A 43 -9.45 3.50 7.34
N PRO A 44 -10.20 4.57 7.01
CA PRO A 44 -10.79 4.85 5.70
C PRO A 44 -9.72 5.19 4.64
N ALA A 45 -9.74 4.42 3.57
CA ALA A 45 -8.84 4.50 2.42
C ALA A 45 -9.61 4.09 1.16
N PHE A 46 -8.98 4.19 -0.01
CA PHE A 46 -9.60 3.76 -1.26
C PHE A 46 -9.95 2.26 -1.20
N GLY A 47 -11.25 1.95 -1.23
CA GLY A 47 -11.76 0.60 -0.93
C GLY A 47 -11.32 -0.48 -1.93
N TYR A 48 -10.90 -0.10 -3.14
CA TYR A 48 -10.53 -1.06 -4.17
C TYR A 48 -9.30 -1.91 -3.79
N TYR A 49 -8.41 -1.41 -2.93
CA TYR A 49 -7.26 -2.21 -2.47
C TYR A 49 -7.69 -3.53 -1.82
N SER A 50 -8.67 -3.47 -0.91
CA SER A 50 -9.19 -4.66 -0.24
C SER A 50 -9.96 -5.55 -1.21
N VAL A 51 -10.81 -4.95 -2.06
CA VAL A 51 -11.61 -5.70 -3.05
C VAL A 51 -10.71 -6.47 -4.02
N ALA A 52 -9.68 -5.82 -4.57
CA ALA A 52 -8.75 -6.47 -5.50
C ALA A 52 -7.97 -7.62 -4.83
N ALA A 53 -7.55 -7.44 -3.58
CA ALA A 53 -6.87 -8.50 -2.82
C ALA A 53 -7.80 -9.69 -2.54
N GLU A 54 -9.03 -9.44 -2.11
CA GLU A 54 -10.04 -10.46 -1.83
C GLU A 54 -10.39 -11.26 -3.11
N ILE A 55 -10.58 -10.59 -4.24
CA ILE A 55 -10.81 -11.25 -5.54
C ILE A 55 -9.64 -12.16 -5.93
N ALA A 56 -8.41 -11.76 -5.61
CA ALA A 56 -7.20 -12.56 -5.85
C ALA A 56 -6.96 -13.66 -4.77
N GLY A 57 -7.82 -13.78 -3.76
CA GLY A 57 -7.66 -14.73 -2.66
C GLY A 57 -6.47 -14.40 -1.74
N ILE A 58 -6.10 -13.12 -1.64
CA ILE A 58 -5.04 -12.60 -0.77
C ILE A 58 -5.67 -12.10 0.54
N GLN A 59 -5.01 -12.34 1.67
CA GLN A 59 -5.51 -11.84 2.96
C GLN A 59 -5.39 -10.31 3.04
N VAL A 60 -6.38 -9.64 3.63
CA VAL A 60 -6.33 -8.20 3.88
C VAL A 60 -6.07 -7.94 5.36
N ARG A 61 -5.01 -7.18 5.66
CA ARG A 61 -4.67 -6.69 7.00
C ARG A 61 -4.99 -5.20 7.08
N SER A 62 -6.08 -4.89 7.76
CA SER A 62 -6.56 -3.50 7.91
C SER A 62 -5.98 -2.86 9.15
N ILE A 63 -5.35 -1.69 8.99
CA ILE A 63 -4.83 -0.86 10.08
C ILE A 63 -5.59 0.46 10.08
N SER A 64 -6.72 0.47 10.79
CA SER A 64 -7.66 1.58 10.69
C SER A 64 -7.07 2.89 11.24
N LEU A 65 -7.21 3.96 10.46
CA LEU A 65 -7.00 5.33 10.90
C LEU A 65 -8.18 5.75 11.77
N GLN A 66 -7.91 6.36 12.92
CA GLN A 66 -8.93 6.71 13.91
C GLN A 66 -9.43 8.13 13.68
N GLU A 67 -10.74 8.34 13.78
CA GLU A 67 -11.34 9.66 13.59
C GLU A 67 -10.91 10.63 14.72
N GLU A 68 -10.76 10.11 15.93
CA GLU A 68 -10.34 10.84 17.13
C GLU A 68 -8.92 11.40 16.99
N GLU A 69 -8.11 10.81 16.12
CA GLU A 69 -6.73 11.22 15.79
C GLU A 69 -6.67 11.98 14.46
N GLY A 70 -7.82 12.40 13.92
CA GLY A 70 -7.93 13.12 12.66
C GLY A 70 -7.49 12.30 11.45
N PHE A 71 -7.66 10.98 11.49
CA PHE A 71 -7.22 10.03 10.46
C PHE A 71 -5.70 10.07 10.19
N THR A 72 -4.91 10.34 11.23
CA THR A 72 -3.45 10.37 11.12
C THR A 72 -2.87 8.96 10.93
N PHE A 73 -1.92 8.82 10.01
CA PHE A 73 -1.19 7.57 9.82
C PHE A 73 -0.08 7.41 10.85
N HIS A 74 -0.08 6.26 11.52
CA HIS A 74 0.80 5.90 12.62
C HIS A 74 1.65 4.66 12.23
N PRO A 75 2.90 4.85 11.76
CA PRO A 75 3.73 3.74 11.25
C PRO A 75 3.99 2.64 12.28
N GLU A 76 3.99 2.97 13.57
CA GLU A 76 4.12 2.03 14.68
C GLU A 76 3.04 0.96 14.68
N ARG A 77 1.81 1.29 14.26
CA ARG A 77 0.70 0.32 14.17
C ARG A 77 0.97 -0.70 13.06
N LEU A 78 1.56 -0.25 11.96
CA LEU A 78 1.99 -1.11 10.87
C LEU A 78 3.14 -2.02 11.28
N LEU A 79 4.16 -1.46 11.92
CA LEU A 79 5.31 -2.23 12.39
C LEU A 79 4.92 -3.26 13.45
N ALA A 80 3.94 -2.96 14.31
CA ALA A 80 3.41 -3.91 15.29
C ALA A 80 2.60 -5.05 14.65
N ALA A 81 1.93 -4.79 13.53
CA ALA A 81 1.17 -5.79 12.78
C ALA A 81 1.99 -6.53 11.71
N TRP A 82 3.29 -6.22 11.57
CA TRP A 82 4.14 -6.76 10.53
C TRP A 82 4.34 -8.27 10.65
N SER A 83 4.32 -8.95 9.51
CA SER A 83 4.69 -10.36 9.37
C SER A 83 5.30 -10.63 8.00
N PRO A 84 6.14 -11.67 7.83
CA PRO A 84 6.75 -12.01 6.54
C PRO A 84 5.76 -12.36 5.41
N SER A 85 4.51 -12.68 5.76
CA SER A 85 3.41 -12.90 4.81
C SER A 85 2.87 -11.61 4.19
N ILE A 86 3.16 -10.43 4.77
CA ILE A 86 2.76 -9.15 4.16
C ILE A 86 3.72 -8.85 3.00
N LYS A 87 3.17 -8.80 1.78
CA LYS A 87 3.97 -8.57 0.56
C LYS A 87 3.75 -7.19 -0.06
N VAL A 88 2.59 -6.60 0.16
CA VAL A 88 2.25 -5.27 -0.37
C VAL A 88 1.58 -4.43 0.71
N ILE A 89 2.00 -3.17 0.83
CA ILE A 89 1.39 -2.18 1.72
C ILE A 89 0.87 -1.04 0.85
N PHE A 90 -0.44 -0.79 0.88
CA PHE A 90 -1.04 0.34 0.18
C PHE A 90 -1.13 1.55 1.11
N LEU A 91 -0.40 2.61 0.76
CA LEU A 91 -0.49 3.93 1.40
C LEU A 91 -0.88 4.97 0.34
N CYS A 92 -1.86 5.81 0.65
CA CYS A 92 -2.36 6.84 -0.24
C CYS A 92 -2.07 8.23 0.37
N THR A 93 -1.45 9.12 -0.40
CA THR A 93 -1.12 10.49 0.04
C THR A 93 -1.22 11.48 -1.15
N PRO A 94 -2.12 12.48 -1.11
CA PRO A 94 -3.19 12.66 -0.12
C PRO A 94 -4.15 11.46 -0.09
N ASN A 95 -4.54 11.02 1.11
CA ASN A 95 -5.39 9.85 1.28
C ASN A 95 -6.80 10.11 0.74
N ASN A 96 -7.40 9.13 0.08
CA ASN A 96 -8.81 9.14 -0.29
C ASN A 96 -9.57 8.24 0.69
N PRO A 97 -10.57 8.72 1.47
CA PRO A 97 -11.33 9.97 1.30
C PRO A 97 -10.89 11.15 2.18
N THR A 98 -9.96 10.94 3.12
CA THR A 98 -9.75 11.90 4.23
C THR A 98 -8.92 13.13 3.86
N GLY A 99 -8.17 13.08 2.75
CA GLY A 99 -7.30 14.16 2.27
C GLY A 99 -5.98 14.31 3.04
N ASN A 100 -5.75 13.52 4.10
CA ASN A 100 -4.53 13.59 4.91
C ASN A 100 -3.30 13.21 4.07
N CYS A 101 -2.21 13.93 4.27
CA CYS A 101 -0.93 13.60 3.65
C CYS A 101 -0.03 12.85 4.63
N ILE A 102 0.74 11.89 4.13
CA ILE A 102 1.80 11.22 4.89
C ILE A 102 3.11 11.95 4.57
N PRO A 103 3.84 12.49 5.55
CA PRO A 103 5.12 13.13 5.29
C PRO A 103 6.11 12.14 4.67
N PRO A 104 6.88 12.51 3.63
CA PRO A 104 7.85 11.61 2.99
C PRO A 104 8.84 10.97 3.98
N ARG A 105 9.28 11.72 5.00
CA ARG A 105 10.14 11.21 6.08
C ARG A 105 9.57 10.00 6.80
N VAL A 106 8.24 9.95 7.00
CA VAL A 106 7.56 8.83 7.67
C VAL A 106 7.59 7.60 6.78
N ILE A 107 7.39 7.77 5.47
CA ILE A 107 7.47 6.69 4.48
C ILE A 107 8.91 6.14 4.42
N CYS A 108 9.92 7.02 4.34
CA CYS A 108 11.33 6.61 4.33
C CYS A 108 11.71 5.81 5.58
N SER A 109 11.39 6.32 6.78
CA SER A 109 11.66 5.60 8.03
C SER A 109 10.91 4.28 8.13
N LEU A 110 9.71 4.19 7.57
CA LEU A 110 8.97 2.92 7.49
C LEU A 110 9.69 1.91 6.58
N CYS A 111 10.17 2.33 5.41
CA CYS A 111 10.94 1.48 4.50
C CYS A 111 12.20 0.93 5.17
N GLU A 112 13.01 1.80 5.79
CA GLU A 112 14.22 1.41 6.54
C GLU A 112 13.90 0.39 7.64
N ALA A 113 12.83 0.63 8.39
CA ALA A 113 12.39 -0.26 9.47
C ALA A 113 11.94 -1.63 8.94
N LEU A 114 11.30 -1.69 7.77
CA LEU A 114 10.84 -2.95 7.17
C LEU A 114 11.99 -3.74 6.52
N GLU A 115 12.99 -3.06 5.97
CA GLU A 115 14.16 -3.70 5.35
C GLU A 115 14.90 -4.60 6.35
N VAL A 116 15.11 -4.09 7.58
CA VAL A 116 15.73 -4.84 8.70
C VAL A 116 14.90 -6.05 9.13
N ARG A 117 13.58 -6.02 8.92
CA ARG A 117 12.64 -7.09 9.32
C ARG A 117 12.35 -8.11 8.23
N ALA A 118 12.71 -7.80 6.97
CA ALA A 118 12.46 -8.64 5.81
C ALA A 118 13.68 -9.49 5.41
N SER A 119 14.87 -9.14 5.90
CA SER A 119 16.11 -9.93 5.85
C SER A 119 16.13 -11.05 6.89
#